data_AF-A0A7V9KJI2-F1
#
_entry.id   AF-A0A7V9KJI2-F1
#
_cell.length_a   1.000
_cell.length_b   1.000
_cell.length_c   1.000
_cell.angle_alpha   90.00
_cell.angle_beta   90.00
_cell.angle_gamma   90.00
#
_symmetry.space_group_name_H-M   'P 1'
#
loop_
_entity.id
_entity.type
_entity.pdbx_description
1 polymer ?
#
loop_
_entity_poly.entity_id
_entity_poly.type
_entity_poly.pdbx_seq_one_letter_code
_entity_poly.pdbx_strand_id
1 'polypeptide(L)'
;MGLFSRKRTNGNGDVAVADEPVGYAPASDRTGEALLQEIDDLTRENRTDRSAAREQRILRLRHQAALELIADSPARPGYPEPAFEALPEGSSVPEVAAAELTPEILRAAILRSGCLLVRGLIDTGEATRLRDEIDSAFEAKESEVKDETTEAYWSAFEADSRFDLSDRQWIGGRSNAWGVDSPRVMVDLFDTFERTGFRQVATGYLGERPAISVNKCTLRRVHPEDFEENKSSSWHQDGAFMGGVRALNVWLSLSRAGDRSPGLDVVPRRLEEIVPTGTEGAAFDWSVATDVAQSAAGDVG
;
A
#
# COMPACT_ATOMS: atom_id res chain seq x y z
N MET A 1 10.59 14.69 -5.46
CA MET A 1 9.61 13.94 -4.64
C MET A 1 10.21 13.81 -3.24
N GLY A 2 9.49 14.23 -2.18
CA GLY A 2 10.04 14.21 -0.81
C GLY A 2 10.01 12.80 -0.22
N LEU A 3 11.06 12.42 0.50
CA LEU A 3 11.09 11.18 1.28
C LEU A 3 10.21 11.32 2.53
N PHE A 4 9.58 10.20 2.93
CA PHE A 4 8.77 10.14 4.14
C PHE A 4 9.64 9.86 5.36
N SER A 5 9.78 10.85 6.22
CA SER A 5 10.27 10.69 7.59
C SER A 5 9.33 11.41 8.55
N ARG A 6 8.89 10.74 9.61
CA ARG A 6 8.21 11.41 10.73
C ARG A 6 9.27 11.88 11.70
N LYS A 7 9.54 13.18 11.72
CA LYS A 7 10.40 13.78 12.73
C LYS A 7 9.56 14.05 13.98
N ARG A 8 9.77 13.30 15.06
CA ARG A 8 9.21 13.63 16.38
C ARG A 8 9.84 14.92 16.89
N THR A 9 9.12 16.03 16.84
CA THR A 9 9.44 17.21 17.65
C THR A 9 8.63 17.14 18.92
N ASN A 10 9.32 17.05 20.07
CA ASN A 10 8.68 17.09 21.39
C ASN A 10 7.88 18.40 21.55
N GLY A 11 6.55 18.29 21.45
CA GLY A 11 5.60 19.33 21.85
C GLY A 11 4.70 19.84 20.72
N ASN A 12 3.43 19.45 20.80
CA ASN A 12 2.26 20.02 20.10
C ASN A 12 2.22 19.86 18.55
N GLY A 13 1.34 18.97 18.08
CA GLY A 13 0.87 18.92 16.69
C GLY A 13 1.86 18.28 15.70
N ASP A 14 1.85 16.95 15.59
CA ASP A 14 2.67 16.24 14.60
C ASP A 14 2.05 16.35 13.19
N VAL A 15 2.48 17.37 12.43
CA VAL A 15 2.29 17.49 10.98
C VAL A 15 3.43 16.74 10.29
N ALA A 16 3.11 15.86 9.35
CA ALA A 16 4.12 15.29 8.45
C ALA A 16 4.60 16.39 7.49
N VAL A 17 5.73 17.01 7.81
CA VAL A 17 6.38 18.00 6.96
C VAL A 17 7.17 17.25 5.89
N ALA A 18 6.97 17.60 4.61
CA ALA A 18 7.89 17.18 3.56
C ALA A 18 9.26 17.82 3.86
N ASP A 19 10.29 17.00 4.13
CA ASP A 19 11.64 17.53 4.32
C ASP A 19 12.09 18.31 3.07
N GLU A 20 12.77 19.44 3.28
CA GLU A 20 13.46 20.15 2.21
C GLU A 20 14.43 19.19 1.49
N PRO A 21 14.67 19.34 0.17
CA PRO A 21 15.56 18.47 -0.57
C PRO A 21 16.99 18.59 -0.03
N VAL A 22 17.33 17.73 0.92
CA VAL A 22 18.71 17.53 1.36
C VAL A 22 19.48 17.02 0.15
N GLY A 23 20.56 17.70 -0.22
CA GLY A 23 21.42 17.32 -1.34
C GLY A 23 21.76 15.83 -1.24
N TYR A 24 21.22 15.05 -2.18
CA TYR A 24 21.32 13.60 -2.18
C TYR A 24 22.76 13.20 -2.52
N ALA A 25 23.45 12.54 -1.59
CA ALA A 25 24.63 11.77 -1.94
C ALA A 25 24.19 10.61 -2.86
N PRO A 26 24.97 10.27 -3.91
CA PRO A 26 24.56 9.24 -4.87
C PRO A 26 24.34 7.91 -4.13
N ALA A 27 23.15 7.35 -4.29
CA ALA A 27 22.84 6.03 -3.79
C ALA A 27 23.35 5.00 -4.81
N SER A 28 24.32 4.17 -4.38
CA SER A 28 24.95 3.12 -5.21
C SER A 28 25.71 3.62 -6.45
N ASP A 29 26.87 3.03 -6.76
CA ASP A 29 27.53 3.24 -8.06
C ASP A 29 26.76 2.58 -9.24
N ARG A 30 25.56 2.04 -8.98
CA ARG A 30 24.76 1.28 -9.93
C ARG A 30 23.57 2.11 -10.40
N THR A 31 23.32 2.09 -11.70
CA THR A 31 22.14 2.76 -12.28
C THR A 31 20.85 2.08 -11.81
N GLY A 32 19.76 2.85 -11.70
CA GLY A 32 18.43 2.33 -11.38
C GLY A 32 18.00 1.19 -12.33
N GLU A 33 18.36 1.28 -13.62
CA GLU A 33 18.11 0.23 -14.61
C GLU A 33 18.83 -1.09 -14.26
N ALA A 34 20.09 -1.03 -13.84
CA ALA A 34 20.84 -2.22 -13.44
C ALA A 34 20.27 -2.88 -12.17
N LEU A 35 19.70 -2.11 -11.24
CA LEU A 35 19.02 -2.64 -10.07
C LEU A 35 17.71 -3.34 -10.47
N LEU A 36 16.92 -2.71 -11.34
CA LEU A 36 15.67 -3.29 -11.84
C LEU A 36 15.89 -4.59 -12.61
N GLN A 37 16.93 -4.65 -13.45
CA GLN A 37 17.28 -5.86 -14.19
C GLN A 37 17.67 -7.02 -13.23
N GLU A 38 18.48 -6.77 -12.20
CA GLU A 38 18.81 -7.81 -11.20
C GLU A 38 17.56 -8.28 -10.45
N ILE A 39 16.64 -7.38 -10.12
CA ILE A 39 15.36 -7.74 -9.49
C ILE A 39 14.57 -8.69 -10.38
N ASP A 40 14.47 -8.41 -11.68
CA ASP A 40 13.72 -9.22 -12.63
C ASP A 40 14.35 -10.61 -12.80
N ASP A 41 15.68 -10.69 -12.86
CA ASP A 41 16.40 -11.96 -12.97
C ASP A 41 16.26 -12.81 -11.70
N LEU A 42 16.47 -12.22 -10.52
CA LEU A 42 16.27 -12.92 -9.24
C LEU A 42 14.80 -13.34 -9.04
N THR A 43 13.84 -12.52 -9.47
CA THR A 43 12.42 -12.88 -9.42
C THR A 43 12.13 -14.09 -10.31
N ARG A 44 12.72 -14.15 -11.51
CA ARG A 44 12.57 -15.29 -12.44
C ARG A 44 13.16 -16.58 -11.85
N GLU A 45 14.34 -16.49 -11.23
CA GLU A 45 14.96 -17.62 -10.53
C GLU A 45 14.13 -18.09 -9.33
N ASN A 46 13.60 -17.15 -8.53
CA ASN A 46 12.82 -17.48 -7.33
C ASN A 46 11.53 -18.24 -7.66
N ARG A 47 10.94 -18.02 -8.85
CA ARG A 47 9.76 -18.77 -9.30
C ARG A 47 10.03 -20.26 -9.51
N THR A 48 11.27 -20.62 -9.85
CA THR A 48 11.67 -22.02 -10.09
C THR A 48 12.25 -22.69 -8.85
N ASP A 49 12.98 -21.92 -8.04
CA ASP A 49 13.70 -22.40 -6.86
C ASP A 49 13.65 -21.32 -5.77
N ARG A 50 12.68 -21.42 -4.86
CA ARG A 50 12.46 -20.40 -3.82
C ARG A 50 13.59 -20.41 -2.80
N SER A 51 14.05 -19.23 -2.38
CA SER A 51 15.05 -19.11 -1.31
C SER A 51 14.80 -17.86 -0.47
N ALA A 52 14.85 -18.01 0.86
CA ALA A 52 14.71 -16.90 1.80
C ALA A 52 15.74 -15.79 1.52
N ALA A 53 16.99 -16.17 1.28
CA ALA A 53 18.08 -15.23 0.98
C ALA A 53 17.82 -14.44 -0.31
N ARG A 54 17.25 -15.10 -1.34
CA ARG A 54 16.91 -14.45 -2.60
C ARG A 54 15.73 -13.48 -2.42
N GLU A 55 14.71 -13.89 -1.68
CA GLU A 55 13.53 -13.07 -1.38
C GLU A 55 13.93 -11.79 -0.61
N GLN A 56 14.77 -11.93 0.43
CA GLN A 56 15.35 -10.79 1.16
C GLN A 56 16.23 -9.90 0.28
N ARG A 57 17.01 -10.48 -0.64
CA ARG A 57 17.82 -9.72 -1.61
C ARG A 57 16.94 -8.92 -2.57
N ILE A 58 15.87 -9.51 -3.09
CA ILE A 58 14.89 -8.82 -3.94
C ILE A 58 14.31 -7.61 -3.22
N LEU A 59 13.90 -7.74 -1.95
CA LEU A 59 13.37 -6.60 -1.18
C LEU A 59 14.40 -5.49 -0.98
N ARG A 60 15.66 -5.84 -0.65
CA ARG A 60 16.73 -4.84 -0.51
C ARG A 60 17.01 -4.10 -1.81
N LEU A 61 17.05 -4.80 -2.94
CA LEU A 61 17.23 -4.20 -4.25
C LEU A 61 16.06 -3.31 -4.64
N ARG A 62 14.81 -3.70 -4.32
CA ARG A 62 13.62 -2.87 -4.55
C ARG A 62 13.67 -1.58 -3.74
N HIS A 63 14.16 -1.65 -2.50
CA HIS A 63 14.36 -0.47 -1.68
C HIS A 63 15.41 0.48 -2.28
N GLN A 64 16.56 -0.06 -2.74
CA GLN A 64 17.59 0.72 -3.43
C GLN A 64 17.07 1.33 -4.73
N ALA A 65 16.37 0.55 -5.55
CA ALA A 65 15.79 1.03 -6.80
C ALA A 65 14.74 2.13 -6.57
N ALA A 66 13.95 2.04 -5.49
CA ALA A 66 12.98 3.08 -5.15
C ALA A 66 13.65 4.41 -4.81
N LEU A 67 14.83 4.39 -4.20
CA LEU A 67 15.60 5.60 -3.91
C LEU A 67 16.06 6.31 -5.20
N GLU A 68 16.50 5.54 -6.20
CA GLU A 68 16.81 6.06 -7.55
C GLU A 68 15.56 6.62 -8.24
N LEU A 69 14.43 5.88 -8.20
CA LEU A 69 13.17 6.33 -8.80
C LEU A 69 12.66 7.64 -8.18
N ILE A 70 12.85 7.84 -6.88
CA ILE A 70 12.47 9.08 -6.18
C ILE A 70 13.35 10.25 -6.64
N ALA A 71 14.65 10.01 -6.83
CA ALA A 71 15.61 11.01 -7.30
C ALA A 71 15.32 11.44 -8.75
N ASP A 72 14.97 10.48 -9.61
CA ASP A 72 14.71 10.68 -11.04
C ASP A 72 13.23 10.98 -11.37
N SER A 73 12.38 11.14 -10.35
CA SER A 73 10.93 11.29 -10.56
C SER A 73 10.62 12.53 -11.41
N PRO A 74 9.79 12.40 -12.47
CA PRO A 74 9.47 13.50 -13.36
C PRO A 74 8.72 14.61 -12.62
N ALA A 75 9.08 15.86 -12.93
CA ALA A 75 8.39 17.04 -12.40
C ALA A 75 6.91 17.09 -12.84
N ARG A 76 6.61 16.53 -14.02
CA ARG A 76 5.26 16.44 -14.60
C ARG A 76 5.07 15.08 -15.25
N PRO A 77 4.52 14.08 -14.54
CA PRO A 77 4.18 12.81 -15.15
C PRO A 77 3.05 12.97 -16.17
N GLY A 78 3.08 12.13 -17.21
CA GLY A 78 1.98 12.04 -18.17
C GLY A 78 0.89 11.14 -17.61
N TYR A 79 -0.35 11.63 -17.55
CA TYR A 79 -1.51 10.84 -17.15
C TYR A 79 -2.33 10.43 -18.38
N PRO A 80 -3.00 9.27 -18.36
CA PRO A 80 -3.93 8.89 -19.42
C PRO A 80 -5.10 9.87 -19.47
N GLU A 81 -5.78 9.95 -20.61
CA GLU A 81 -7.07 10.62 -20.69
C GLU A 81 -8.14 9.74 -19.99
N PRO A 82 -8.99 10.29 -19.10
CA PRO A 82 -9.97 9.49 -18.37
C PRO A 82 -11.08 8.97 -19.30
N ALA A 83 -11.35 7.66 -19.26
CA ALA A 83 -12.42 7.02 -20.01
C ALA A 83 -13.76 7.02 -19.23
N PHE A 84 -14.36 8.20 -19.00
CA PHE A 84 -15.61 8.31 -18.24
C PHE A 84 -16.78 7.51 -18.82
N GLU A 85 -16.89 7.47 -20.14
CA GLU A 85 -17.95 6.76 -20.87
C GLU A 85 -17.87 5.23 -20.70
N ALA A 86 -16.72 4.70 -20.26
CA ALA A 86 -16.53 3.27 -20.02
C ALA A 86 -16.90 2.85 -18.59
N LEU A 87 -17.22 3.81 -17.71
CA LEU A 87 -17.59 3.50 -16.33
C LEU A 87 -19.10 3.22 -16.22
N PRO A 88 -19.52 2.19 -15.47
CA PRO A 88 -20.93 1.95 -15.22
C PRO A 88 -21.61 3.13 -14.53
N GLU A 89 -22.89 3.33 -14.88
CA GLU A 89 -23.80 4.27 -14.25
C GLU A 89 -24.56 3.62 -13.08
N GLY A 90 -25.06 4.44 -12.15
CA GLY A 90 -26.05 4.01 -11.14
C GLY A 90 -25.50 3.43 -9.83
N SER A 91 -24.19 3.16 -9.72
CA SER A 91 -23.53 2.84 -8.45
C SER A 91 -22.65 4.00 -7.97
N SER A 92 -22.67 4.30 -6.67
CA SER A 92 -21.79 5.30 -6.07
C SER A 92 -20.32 4.87 -6.15
N VAL A 93 -20.03 3.60 -5.86
CA VAL A 93 -18.74 2.96 -6.08
C VAL A 93 -18.71 2.36 -7.50
N PRO A 94 -17.89 2.87 -8.43
CA PRO A 94 -17.73 2.27 -9.74
C PRO A 94 -17.15 0.86 -9.60
N GLU A 95 -17.66 -0.08 -10.38
CA GLU A 95 -17.24 -1.48 -10.34
C GLU A 95 -16.90 -1.97 -11.76
N VAL A 96 -15.78 -2.67 -11.93
CA VAL A 96 -15.38 -3.28 -13.21
C VAL A 96 -14.80 -4.68 -12.99
N ALA A 97 -14.84 -5.53 -14.01
CA ALA A 97 -14.09 -6.78 -14.01
C ALA A 97 -12.60 -6.54 -14.23
N ALA A 98 -11.75 -7.47 -13.78
CA ALA A 98 -10.30 -7.39 -13.98
C ALA A 98 -9.89 -7.22 -15.46
N ALA A 99 -10.60 -7.85 -16.39
CA ALA A 99 -10.32 -7.76 -17.82
C ALA A 99 -10.63 -6.38 -18.43
N GLU A 100 -11.45 -5.58 -17.75
CA GLU A 100 -11.80 -4.22 -18.16
C GLU A 100 -10.88 -3.18 -17.52
N LEU A 101 -10.03 -3.56 -16.57
CA LEU A 101 -9.19 -2.62 -15.85
C LEU A 101 -8.09 -2.05 -16.75
N THR A 102 -8.15 -0.75 -17.01
CA THR A 102 -7.10 0.01 -17.70
C THR A 102 -6.69 1.26 -16.91
N PRO A 103 -5.54 1.89 -17.22
CA PRO A 103 -5.17 3.18 -16.64
C PRO A 103 -6.23 4.27 -16.80
N GLU A 104 -6.89 4.34 -17.96
CA GLU A 104 -7.92 5.32 -18.31
C GLU A 104 -9.18 5.14 -17.48
N ILE A 105 -9.61 3.89 -17.28
CA ILE A 105 -10.77 3.52 -16.45
C ILE A 105 -10.47 3.79 -14.97
N LEU A 106 -9.29 3.37 -14.48
CA LEU A 106 -8.85 3.69 -13.12
C LEU A 106 -8.84 5.20 -12.89
N ARG A 107 -8.29 5.96 -13.84
CA ARG A 107 -8.24 7.41 -13.75
C ARG A 107 -9.62 8.06 -13.73
N ALA A 108 -10.52 7.63 -14.61
CA ALA A 108 -11.90 8.12 -14.63
C ALA A 108 -12.60 7.85 -13.30
N ALA A 109 -12.43 6.64 -12.74
CA ALA A 109 -13.08 6.25 -11.49
C ALA A 109 -12.57 7.07 -10.30
N ILE A 110 -11.25 7.28 -10.20
CA ILE A 110 -10.68 8.13 -9.13
C ILE A 110 -11.12 9.59 -9.27
N LEU A 111 -11.16 10.14 -10.48
CA LEU A 111 -11.62 11.53 -10.69
C LEU A 111 -13.11 11.72 -10.38
N ARG A 112 -13.94 10.70 -10.65
CA ARG A 112 -15.39 10.78 -10.41
C ARG A 112 -15.77 10.46 -8.97
N SER A 113 -15.30 9.32 -8.48
CA SER A 113 -15.78 8.69 -7.24
C SER A 113 -14.69 8.51 -6.19
N GLY A 114 -13.45 8.92 -6.45
CA GLY A 114 -12.34 8.75 -5.51
C GLY A 114 -11.90 7.29 -5.29
N CYS A 115 -12.59 6.31 -5.89
CA CYS A 115 -12.36 4.88 -5.70
C CYS A 115 -12.83 4.07 -6.91
N LEU A 116 -12.39 2.81 -6.99
CA LEU A 116 -12.80 1.81 -7.98
C LEU A 116 -12.79 0.43 -7.33
N LEU A 117 -13.86 -0.35 -7.51
CA LEU A 117 -13.91 -1.76 -7.14
C LEU A 117 -13.60 -2.62 -8.37
N VAL A 118 -12.56 -3.46 -8.27
CA VAL A 118 -12.18 -4.39 -9.34
C VAL A 118 -12.54 -5.81 -8.91
N ARG A 119 -13.45 -6.46 -9.64
CA ARG A 119 -13.85 -7.85 -9.37
C ARG A 119 -12.92 -8.83 -10.05
N GLY A 120 -12.52 -9.85 -9.29
CA GLY A 120 -11.75 -10.97 -9.82
C GLY A 120 -10.35 -10.59 -10.30
N LEU A 121 -9.73 -9.56 -9.70
CA LEU A 121 -8.33 -9.21 -10.00
C LEU A 121 -7.40 -10.40 -9.75
N ILE A 122 -7.69 -11.14 -8.68
CA ILE A 122 -7.13 -12.47 -8.42
C ILE A 122 -8.28 -13.46 -8.23
N ASP A 123 -8.05 -14.72 -8.58
CA ASP A 123 -9.01 -15.79 -8.34
C ASP A 123 -9.01 -16.26 -6.86
N THR A 124 -9.99 -17.08 -6.50
CA THR A 124 -10.15 -17.60 -5.13
C THR A 124 -8.96 -18.48 -4.69
N GLY A 125 -8.29 -19.16 -5.62
CA GLY A 125 -7.13 -19.99 -5.31
C GLY A 125 -5.92 -19.15 -4.93
N GLU A 126 -5.60 -18.13 -5.72
CA GLU A 126 -4.54 -17.17 -5.39
C GLU A 126 -4.85 -16.37 -4.11
N ALA A 127 -6.10 -15.97 -3.90
CA ALA A 127 -6.51 -15.28 -2.67
C ALA A 127 -6.31 -16.16 -1.43
N THR A 128 -6.69 -17.44 -1.52
CA THR A 128 -6.49 -18.45 -0.48
C THR A 128 -5.00 -18.67 -0.22
N ARG A 129 -4.19 -18.83 -1.26
CA ARG A 129 -2.74 -19.01 -1.16
C ARG A 129 -2.07 -17.84 -0.45
N LEU A 130 -2.37 -16.60 -0.86
CA LEU A 130 -1.80 -15.40 -0.23
C LEU A 130 -2.25 -15.26 1.23
N ARG A 131 -3.50 -15.62 1.55
CA ARG A 131 -3.99 -15.67 2.94
C ARG A 131 -3.15 -16.66 3.77
N ASP A 132 -2.92 -17.87 3.26
CA ASP A 132 -2.18 -18.91 3.97
C ASP A 132 -0.69 -18.54 4.15
N GLU A 133 -0.09 -17.84 3.18
CA GLU A 133 1.26 -17.26 3.28
C GLU A 133 1.32 -16.15 4.33
N ILE A 134 0.29 -15.29 4.40
CA ILE A 134 0.13 -14.33 5.50
C ILE A 134 -0.03 -15.07 6.82
N ASP A 135 -0.76 -16.18 6.87
CA ASP A 135 -0.94 -17.04 8.06
C ASP A 135 0.41 -17.61 8.56
N SER A 136 1.25 -18.04 7.65
CA SER A 136 2.62 -18.48 7.95
C SER A 136 3.51 -17.32 8.43
N ALA A 137 3.31 -16.09 7.94
CA ALA A 137 4.11 -14.94 8.34
C ALA A 137 3.97 -14.56 9.81
N PHE A 138 2.75 -14.58 10.39
CA PHE A 138 2.63 -14.30 11.83
C PHE A 138 3.00 -15.52 12.68
N GLU A 139 2.83 -16.74 12.21
CA GLU A 139 3.38 -17.92 12.91
C GLU A 139 4.91 -17.82 13.03
N ALA A 140 5.59 -17.44 11.94
CA ALA A 140 7.04 -17.23 11.93
C ALA A 140 7.47 -16.04 12.80
N LYS A 141 6.65 -14.97 12.87
CA LYS A 141 6.86 -13.83 13.77
C LYS A 141 6.86 -14.23 15.24
N GLU A 142 5.98 -15.15 15.62
CA GLU A 142 5.82 -15.64 16.99
C GLU A 142 6.77 -16.79 17.33
N SER A 143 7.37 -17.43 16.32
CA SER A 143 8.28 -18.57 16.49
C SER A 143 9.62 -18.18 17.16
N GLU A 144 9.99 -18.96 18.17
CA GLU A 144 11.32 -18.94 18.80
C GLU A 144 12.39 -19.65 17.95
N VAL A 145 11.98 -20.51 17.02
CA VAL A 145 12.89 -21.20 16.10
C VAL A 145 13.29 -20.24 14.99
N LYS A 146 14.60 -20.17 14.71
CA LYS A 146 15.17 -19.44 13.57
C LYS A 146 15.85 -20.42 12.65
N ASP A 147 15.19 -20.69 11.53
CA ASP A 147 15.62 -21.54 10.42
C ASP A 147 15.24 -20.88 9.09
N GLU A 148 15.65 -21.48 7.97
CA GLU A 148 15.38 -20.91 6.64
C GLU A 148 13.89 -20.70 6.34
N THR A 149 13.01 -21.55 6.87
CA THR A 149 11.57 -21.43 6.61
C THR A 149 10.99 -20.24 7.37
N THR A 150 11.28 -20.15 8.65
CA THR A 150 10.86 -19.04 9.51
C THR A 150 11.46 -17.70 9.05
N GLU A 151 12.72 -17.68 8.60
CA GLU A 151 13.37 -16.47 8.05
C GLU A 151 12.81 -16.02 6.69
N ALA A 152 12.25 -16.94 5.90
CA ALA A 152 11.55 -16.57 4.67
C ALA A 152 10.25 -15.81 4.95
N TYR A 153 9.55 -16.22 6.01
CA TYR A 153 8.25 -15.69 6.40
C TYR A 153 8.34 -14.50 7.36
N TRP A 154 9.40 -14.40 8.15
CA TRP A 154 9.64 -13.29 9.06
C TRP A 154 11.12 -12.94 9.21
N SER A 155 11.49 -11.79 8.66
CA SER A 155 12.82 -11.17 8.83
C SER A 155 12.64 -9.66 8.84
N ALA A 156 12.84 -9.03 10.00
CA ALA A 156 12.67 -7.60 10.15
C ALA A 156 13.54 -6.84 9.14
N PHE A 157 12.91 -6.00 8.32
CA PHE A 157 13.60 -5.34 7.23
C PHE A 157 14.44 -4.15 7.73
N GLU A 158 15.69 -4.10 7.31
CA GLU A 158 16.56 -2.95 7.55
C GLU A 158 16.47 -1.98 6.36
N ALA A 159 15.75 -0.88 6.57
CA ALA A 159 15.70 0.20 5.58
C ALA A 159 16.96 1.06 5.63
N ASP A 160 17.21 1.78 4.54
CA ASP A 160 18.18 2.86 4.48
C ASP A 160 17.93 3.88 5.60
N SER A 161 18.99 4.43 6.17
CA SER A 161 18.93 5.33 7.33
C SER A 161 18.14 6.63 7.10
N ARG A 162 17.82 6.94 5.83
CA ARG A 162 16.88 8.01 5.45
C ARG A 162 15.44 7.74 5.90
N PHE A 163 15.08 6.51 6.21
CA PHE A 163 13.74 6.13 6.65
C PHE A 163 13.72 5.80 8.14
N ASP A 164 12.84 6.47 8.89
CA ASP A 164 12.58 6.13 10.28
C ASP A 164 11.51 5.03 10.38
N LEU A 165 11.93 3.87 10.89
CA LEU A 165 11.06 2.72 11.16
C LEU A 165 10.83 2.49 12.67
N SER A 166 11.08 3.50 13.51
CA SER A 166 10.90 3.43 14.96
C SER A 166 9.46 3.09 15.40
N ASP A 167 8.48 3.31 14.52
CA ASP A 167 7.08 2.97 14.74
C ASP A 167 6.75 1.46 14.58
N ARG A 168 7.73 0.62 14.22
CA ARG A 168 7.54 -0.83 13.99
C ARG A 168 6.79 -1.54 15.12
N GLN A 169 7.06 -1.14 16.37
CA GLN A 169 6.43 -1.70 17.56
C GLN A 169 4.92 -1.42 17.66
N TRP A 170 4.42 -0.32 17.06
CA TRP A 170 3.02 0.08 17.12
C TRP A 170 2.15 -0.60 16.07
N ILE A 171 2.78 -1.14 15.01
CA ILE A 171 2.11 -1.90 13.96
C ILE A 171 2.18 -3.41 14.24
N GLY A 172 3.12 -3.84 15.07
CA GLY A 172 3.43 -5.25 15.35
C GLY A 172 2.47 -6.03 16.25
N GLY A 173 1.17 -5.74 16.29
CA GLY A 173 0.19 -6.52 17.05
C GLY A 173 -0.13 -7.92 16.44
N ARG A 174 -1.09 -8.64 17.03
CA ARG A 174 -1.60 -9.94 16.53
C ARG A 174 -2.28 -9.84 15.15
N SER A 175 -2.79 -8.65 14.82
CA SER A 175 -3.64 -8.42 13.64
C SER A 175 -2.92 -7.68 12.50
N ASN A 176 -1.71 -7.16 12.73
CA ASN A 176 -1.00 -6.33 11.75
C ASN A 176 0.51 -6.64 11.70
N ALA A 177 1.07 -6.55 10.50
CA ALA A 177 2.51 -6.58 10.26
C ALA A 177 2.84 -5.73 9.03
N TRP A 178 4.04 -5.16 8.97
CA TRP A 178 4.53 -4.61 7.71
C TRP A 178 4.80 -5.74 6.73
N GLY A 179 4.34 -5.57 5.49
CA GLY A 179 4.57 -6.57 4.44
C GLY A 179 6.05 -6.85 4.26
N VAL A 180 6.87 -5.81 4.27
CA VAL A 180 8.33 -5.88 4.07
C VAL A 180 9.06 -6.79 5.08
N ASP A 181 8.49 -6.99 6.28
CA ASP A 181 9.07 -7.88 7.30
C ASP A 181 8.77 -9.37 6.99
N SER A 182 7.97 -9.66 5.95
CA SER A 182 7.75 -10.98 5.37
C SER A 182 8.23 -11.02 3.91
N PRO A 183 9.52 -11.35 3.68
CA PRO A 183 10.12 -11.40 2.33
C PRO A 183 9.30 -12.22 1.34
N ARG A 184 8.87 -13.40 1.78
CA ARG A 184 8.12 -14.33 0.96
C ARG A 184 6.77 -13.79 0.50
N VAL A 185 5.96 -13.29 1.44
CA VAL A 185 4.64 -12.74 1.14
C VAL A 185 4.76 -11.55 0.19
N MET A 186 5.75 -10.68 0.38
CA MET A 186 5.93 -9.52 -0.49
C MET A 186 6.39 -9.88 -1.90
N VAL A 187 7.30 -10.84 -2.04
CA VAL A 187 7.73 -11.32 -3.36
C VAL A 187 6.55 -11.94 -4.11
N ASP A 188 5.72 -12.72 -3.43
CA ASP A 188 4.52 -13.32 -4.01
C ASP A 188 3.45 -12.28 -4.38
N LEU A 189 3.30 -11.22 -3.57
CA LEU A 189 2.41 -10.10 -3.88
C LEU A 189 2.90 -9.33 -5.12
N PHE A 190 4.20 -9.05 -5.22
CA PHE A 190 4.76 -8.42 -6.41
C PHE A 190 4.56 -9.29 -7.65
N ASP A 191 4.81 -10.60 -7.54
CA ASP A 191 4.57 -11.54 -8.63
C ASP A 191 3.10 -11.56 -9.09
N THR A 192 2.19 -11.52 -8.13
CA THR A 192 0.74 -11.41 -8.38
C THR A 192 0.39 -10.14 -9.15
N PHE A 193 0.94 -8.99 -8.77
CA PHE A 193 0.71 -7.73 -9.49
C PHE A 193 1.35 -7.69 -10.88
N GLU A 194 2.45 -8.41 -11.11
CA GLU A 194 2.99 -8.60 -12.47
C GLU A 194 2.06 -9.48 -13.31
N ARG A 195 1.69 -10.66 -12.80
CA ARG A 195 0.88 -11.66 -13.52
C ARG A 195 -0.52 -11.16 -13.90
N THR A 196 -1.11 -10.34 -13.04
CA THR A 196 -2.43 -9.74 -13.27
C THR A 196 -2.37 -8.51 -14.18
N GLY A 197 -1.18 -8.05 -14.55
CA GLY A 197 -0.99 -6.80 -15.29
C GLY A 197 -1.22 -5.53 -14.45
N PHE A 198 -1.53 -5.68 -13.15
CA PHE A 198 -1.85 -4.55 -12.28
C PHE A 198 -0.71 -3.54 -12.16
N ARG A 199 0.56 -3.98 -12.16
CA ARG A 199 1.69 -3.04 -12.18
C ARG A 199 1.62 -2.10 -13.39
N GLN A 200 1.27 -2.61 -14.57
CA GLN A 200 1.18 -1.79 -15.79
C GLN A 200 0.05 -0.78 -15.67
N VAL A 201 -1.11 -1.19 -15.12
CA VAL A 201 -2.23 -0.28 -14.84
C VAL A 201 -1.81 0.83 -13.89
N ALA A 202 -1.18 0.49 -12.75
CA ALA A 202 -0.72 1.46 -11.76
C ALA A 202 0.36 2.40 -12.32
N THR A 203 1.27 1.88 -13.15
CA THR A 203 2.28 2.69 -13.86
C THR A 203 1.61 3.71 -14.77
N GLY A 204 0.62 3.28 -15.56
CA GLY A 204 -0.12 4.19 -16.43
C GLY A 204 -0.88 5.26 -15.65
N TYR A 205 -1.56 4.87 -14.57
CA TYR A 205 -2.32 5.80 -13.73
C TYR A 205 -1.44 6.84 -13.02
N LEU A 206 -0.29 6.43 -12.46
CA LEU A 206 0.63 7.35 -11.79
C LEU A 206 1.49 8.16 -12.77
N GLY A 207 1.63 7.68 -14.01
CA GLY A 207 2.50 8.25 -15.04
C GLY A 207 3.99 8.00 -14.79
N GLU A 208 4.32 7.10 -13.87
CA GLU A 208 5.68 6.70 -13.50
C GLU A 208 5.67 5.29 -12.88
N ARG A 209 6.84 4.65 -12.78
CA ARG A 209 6.93 3.31 -12.18
C ARG A 209 6.56 3.37 -10.69
N PRO A 210 5.57 2.58 -10.22
CA PRO A 210 5.18 2.60 -8.81
C PRO A 210 6.26 2.01 -7.91
N ALA A 211 6.39 2.60 -6.71
CA ALA A 211 7.08 2.02 -5.58
C ALA A 211 6.11 1.89 -4.40
N ILE A 212 6.32 0.89 -3.54
CA ILE A 212 5.53 0.69 -2.32
C ILE A 212 6.34 1.21 -1.14
N SER A 213 5.76 2.13 -0.36
CA SER A 213 6.40 2.59 0.87
C SER A 213 6.42 1.48 1.92
N VAL A 214 7.58 1.28 2.55
CA VAL A 214 7.83 0.28 3.61
C VAL A 214 6.75 0.36 4.70
N ASN A 215 6.44 1.57 5.17
CA ASN A 215 5.49 1.82 6.25
C ASN A 215 4.01 1.89 5.82
N LYS A 216 3.70 1.72 4.53
CA LYS A 216 2.32 1.79 4.00
C LYS A 216 1.82 0.49 3.38
N CYS A 217 2.62 -0.58 3.40
CA CYS A 217 2.17 -1.92 3.06
C CYS A 217 1.97 -2.74 4.33
N THR A 218 0.72 -3.07 4.64
CA THR A 218 0.36 -3.79 5.87
C THR A 218 -0.33 -5.10 5.53
N LEU A 219 0.17 -6.21 6.09
CA LEU A 219 -0.53 -7.48 6.14
C LEU A 219 -1.52 -7.41 7.30
N ARG A 220 -2.78 -7.76 7.03
CA ARG A 220 -3.85 -7.67 8.03
C ARG A 220 -4.55 -9.00 8.20
N ARG A 221 -4.71 -9.41 9.47
CA ARG A 221 -5.65 -10.43 9.90
C ARG A 221 -6.60 -9.79 10.87
N VAL A 222 -7.89 -9.96 10.63
CA VAL A 222 -8.92 -9.24 11.36
C VAL A 222 -9.75 -10.26 12.12
N HIS A 223 -9.63 -10.25 13.45
CA HIS A 223 -10.36 -11.18 14.31
C HIS A 223 -11.72 -10.60 14.69
N PRO A 224 -12.79 -11.41 14.82
CA PRO A 224 -14.09 -10.92 15.29
C PRO A 224 -14.01 -10.18 16.63
N GLU A 225 -13.15 -10.68 17.53
CA GLU A 225 -12.84 -10.08 18.83
C GLU A 225 -12.31 -8.64 18.73
N ASP A 226 -11.65 -8.28 17.63
CA ASP A 226 -11.14 -6.92 17.41
C ASP A 226 -12.30 -5.89 17.30
N PHE A 227 -13.55 -6.34 17.13
CA PHE A 227 -14.75 -5.50 17.02
C PHE A 227 -15.63 -5.47 18.27
N GLU A 228 -15.31 -6.24 19.33
CA GLU A 228 -16.20 -6.40 20.50
C GLU A 228 -16.37 -5.13 21.37
N GLU A 229 -15.74 -4.00 21.00
CA GLU A 229 -15.84 -2.73 21.75
C GLU A 229 -16.08 -1.49 20.86
N ASN A 230 -16.70 -1.63 19.66
CA ASN A 230 -16.86 -0.51 18.72
C ASN A 230 -15.53 0.15 18.29
N LYS A 231 -14.42 -0.58 18.37
CA LYS A 231 -13.11 -0.16 17.86
C LYS A 231 -12.99 -0.42 16.35
N SER A 232 -14.00 -0.04 15.58
CA SER A 232 -13.84 0.07 14.13
C SER A 232 -12.67 1.02 13.85
N SER A 233 -11.85 0.72 12.83
CA SER A 233 -10.85 1.68 12.38
C SER A 233 -11.54 3.03 12.12
N SER A 234 -11.00 4.10 12.67
CA SER A 234 -11.57 5.45 12.51
C SER A 234 -11.47 5.90 11.05
N TRP A 235 -12.43 6.73 10.61
CA TRP A 235 -12.30 7.41 9.33
C TRP A 235 -10.98 8.18 9.27
N HIS A 236 -10.29 8.10 8.13
CA HIS A 236 -9.02 8.80 7.93
C HIS A 236 -8.73 8.96 6.44
N GLN A 237 -7.74 9.79 6.13
CA GLN A 237 -7.26 10.03 4.78
C GLN A 237 -5.76 9.76 4.76
N ASP A 238 -5.32 8.75 4.00
CA ASP A 238 -3.89 8.42 3.90
C ASP A 238 -3.05 9.64 3.47
N GLY A 239 -3.59 10.43 2.54
CA GLY A 239 -2.98 11.67 2.04
C GLY A 239 -2.67 12.70 3.12
N ALA A 240 -3.41 12.73 4.23
CA ALA A 240 -3.22 13.69 5.32
C ALA A 240 -1.83 13.56 5.99
N PHE A 241 -1.19 12.40 5.90
CA PHE A 241 0.17 12.15 6.44
C PHE A 241 1.22 11.97 5.37
N MET A 242 0.82 12.05 4.09
CA MET A 242 1.69 11.80 2.94
C MET A 242 2.03 13.09 2.17
N GLY A 243 1.41 14.22 2.50
CA GLY A 243 1.68 15.49 1.81
C GLY A 243 1.39 15.41 0.30
N GLY A 244 2.07 16.27 -0.48
CA GLY A 244 1.88 16.36 -1.93
C GLY A 244 2.54 15.21 -2.71
N VAL A 245 1.95 14.03 -2.67
CA VAL A 245 2.41 12.87 -3.43
C VAL A 245 1.38 12.32 -4.41
N ARG A 246 1.88 11.68 -5.45
CA ARG A 246 1.08 10.86 -6.35
C ARG A 246 1.05 9.46 -5.77
N ALA A 247 -0.12 9.06 -5.27
CA ALA A 247 -0.29 7.78 -4.62
C ALA A 247 -1.55 7.07 -5.12
N LEU A 248 -1.51 5.75 -5.02
CA LEU A 248 -2.63 4.85 -5.24
C LEU A 248 -2.68 3.90 -4.04
N ASN A 249 -3.75 3.96 -3.26
CA ASN A 249 -4.01 2.94 -2.24
C ASN A 249 -4.65 1.72 -2.93
N VAL A 250 -4.19 0.52 -2.57
CA VAL A 250 -4.72 -0.74 -3.08
C VAL A 250 -5.10 -1.59 -1.88
N TRP A 251 -6.40 -1.83 -1.71
CA TRP A 251 -6.94 -2.73 -0.71
C TRP A 251 -7.38 -4.03 -1.39
N LEU A 252 -6.74 -5.14 -1.02
CA LEU A 252 -6.98 -6.45 -1.63
C LEU A 252 -7.65 -7.38 -0.61
N SER A 253 -8.90 -7.79 -0.87
CA SER A 253 -9.57 -8.81 -0.06
C SER A 253 -9.01 -10.19 -0.38
N LEU A 254 -8.54 -10.89 0.66
CA LEU A 254 -8.06 -12.28 0.56
C LEU A 254 -9.06 -13.30 1.14
N SER A 255 -10.19 -12.80 1.64
CA SER A 255 -11.35 -13.56 2.11
C SER A 255 -12.62 -12.74 1.86
N ARG A 256 -13.79 -13.33 2.07
CA ARG A 256 -15.07 -12.62 1.96
C ARG A 256 -15.09 -11.44 2.94
N ALA A 257 -15.48 -10.27 2.46
CA ALA A 257 -15.48 -9.03 3.22
C ALA A 257 -16.63 -8.11 2.78
N GLY A 258 -17.05 -7.19 3.67
CA GLY A 258 -18.04 -6.15 3.38
C GLY A 258 -19.50 -6.58 3.53
N ASP A 259 -19.77 -7.74 4.15
CA ASP A 259 -21.13 -8.19 4.44
C ASP A 259 -21.27 -8.76 5.87
N ARG A 260 -21.00 -10.06 6.05
CA ARG A 260 -20.96 -10.74 7.34
C ARG A 260 -19.59 -10.64 7.99
N SER A 261 -18.57 -10.36 7.19
CA SER A 261 -17.20 -10.17 7.61
C SER A 261 -16.81 -8.70 7.43
N PRO A 262 -15.99 -8.13 8.33
CA PRO A 262 -15.53 -6.75 8.22
C PRO A 262 -14.98 -6.43 6.82
N GLY A 263 -15.31 -5.24 6.33
CA GLY A 263 -14.86 -4.74 5.03
C GLY A 263 -14.13 -3.41 5.16
N LEU A 264 -14.14 -2.65 4.07
CA LEU A 264 -13.64 -1.28 4.01
C LEU A 264 -14.81 -0.37 3.63
N ASP A 265 -15.18 0.53 4.53
CA ASP A 265 -16.08 1.63 4.21
C ASP A 265 -15.29 2.75 3.53
N VAL A 266 -15.87 3.33 2.48
CA VAL A 266 -15.27 4.42 1.71
C VAL A 266 -16.30 5.51 1.49
N VAL A 267 -15.84 6.76 1.40
CA VAL A 267 -16.64 7.85 0.86
C VAL A 267 -16.50 7.80 -0.67
N PRO A 268 -17.54 7.41 -1.44
CA PRO A 268 -17.41 7.11 -2.87
C PRO A 268 -17.52 8.39 -3.72
N ARG A 269 -16.75 9.41 -3.34
CA ARG A 269 -16.67 10.71 -3.99
C ARG A 269 -15.23 11.17 -4.04
N ARG A 270 -14.85 11.84 -5.14
CA ARG A 270 -13.59 12.57 -5.21
C ARG A 270 -13.61 13.76 -4.26
N LEU A 271 -12.73 13.75 -3.27
CA LEU A 271 -12.43 14.90 -2.42
C LEU A 271 -11.22 15.64 -3.01
N GLU A 272 -11.36 16.94 -3.25
CA GLU A 272 -10.27 17.76 -3.83
C GLU A 272 -9.34 18.36 -2.76
N GLU A 273 -9.74 18.27 -1.50
CA GLU A 273 -8.96 18.73 -0.35
C GLU A 273 -9.02 17.71 0.79
N ILE A 274 -8.01 17.77 1.67
CA ILE A 274 -7.99 16.98 2.90
C ILE A 274 -9.07 17.56 3.82
N VAL A 275 -10.10 16.75 4.13
CA VAL A 275 -11.14 17.18 5.07
C VAL A 275 -10.59 17.29 6.51
N PRO A 276 -11.20 18.13 7.38
CA PRO A 276 -10.69 18.35 8.73
C PRO A 276 -10.47 17.05 9.53
N THR A 277 -9.35 17.00 10.27
CA THR A 277 -8.99 15.91 11.19
C THR A 277 -8.96 16.41 12.62
N GLY A 278 -9.08 15.50 13.60
CA GLY A 278 -8.96 15.84 15.02
C GLY A 278 -10.08 16.75 15.54
N THR A 279 -11.21 16.78 14.84
CA THR A 279 -12.40 17.51 15.25
C THR A 279 -13.10 16.81 16.42
N GLU A 280 -14.08 17.47 17.04
CA GLU A 280 -14.94 16.84 18.03
C GLU A 280 -15.52 15.51 17.48
N GLY A 281 -15.42 14.43 18.26
CA GLY A 281 -15.84 13.09 17.84
C GLY A 281 -14.79 12.26 17.08
N ALA A 282 -13.63 12.84 16.72
CA ALA A 282 -12.51 12.08 16.16
C ALA A 282 -11.82 11.23 17.23
N ALA A 283 -11.42 10.00 16.89
CA ALA A 283 -10.74 9.09 17.83
C ALA A 283 -9.27 9.49 18.08
N PHE A 284 -8.67 10.16 17.10
CA PHE A 284 -7.31 10.67 17.10
C PHE A 284 -7.24 12.01 16.38
N ASP A 285 -6.23 12.84 16.69
CA ASP A 285 -5.97 14.13 16.04
C ASP A 285 -5.82 14.03 14.51
N TRP A 286 -5.43 12.84 14.05
CA TRP A 286 -5.24 12.51 12.65
C TRP A 286 -6.46 11.87 11.99
N SER A 287 -7.43 11.39 12.77
CA SER A 287 -8.65 10.78 12.25
C SER A 287 -9.69 11.84 11.89
N VAL A 288 -10.62 11.46 11.01
CA VAL A 288 -11.79 12.24 10.63
C VAL A 288 -12.96 11.78 11.51
N ALA A 289 -13.74 12.71 12.04
CA ALA A 289 -14.95 12.37 12.79
C ALA A 289 -16.05 11.83 11.84
N THR A 290 -16.93 10.96 12.36
CA THR A 290 -17.97 10.30 11.54
C THR A 290 -18.91 11.30 10.85
N ASP A 291 -19.29 12.38 11.54
CA ASP A 291 -20.15 13.44 11.01
C ASP A 291 -19.46 14.22 9.88
N VAL A 292 -18.15 14.48 9.99
CA VAL A 292 -17.34 15.07 8.94
C VAL A 292 -17.27 14.15 7.71
N ALA A 293 -17.06 12.84 7.92
CA ALA A 293 -17.05 11.87 6.83
C ALA A 293 -18.41 11.77 6.11
N GLN A 294 -19.51 11.73 6.87
CA GLN A 294 -20.88 11.73 6.32
C GLN A 294 -21.20 13.02 5.55
N SER A 295 -20.79 14.17 6.09
CA SER A 295 -20.94 15.46 5.42
C SER A 295 -20.16 15.51 4.10
N ALA A 296 -18.92 15.00 4.09
CA ALA A 296 -18.10 14.91 2.90
C ALA A 296 -18.71 13.96 1.83
N ALA A 297 -19.35 12.87 2.27
CA ALA A 297 -20.06 11.98 1.38
C ALA A 297 -21.29 12.65 0.75
N GLY A 298 -22.04 13.47 1.49
CA GLY A 298 -23.28 14.06 1.01
C GLY A 298 -24.26 12.98 0.55
N ASP A 299 -24.91 13.18 -0.60
CA ASP A 299 -25.98 12.28 -1.10
C ASP A 299 -25.50 10.88 -1.58
N VAL A 300 -24.19 10.60 -1.53
CA VAL A 300 -23.64 9.29 -1.92
C VAL A 300 -23.25 8.40 -0.74
N GLY A 301 -23.39 8.91 0.49
CA GLY A 301 -23.08 8.22 1.75
C GLY A 301 -24.26 7.51 2.40
#